data_AF-A0A7R9WSM5-F1
#
_entry.id   AF-A0A7R9WSM5-F1
#
_cell.length_a   1.000
_cell.length_b   1.000
_cell.length_c   1.000
_cell.angle_alpha   90.00
_cell.angle_beta   90.00
_cell.angle_gamma   90.00
#
_symmetry.space_group_name_H-M   'P 1'
#
loop_
_entity.id
_entity.type
_entity.pdbx_description
1 polymer ?
#
loop_
_entity_poly.entity_id
_entity_poly.type
_entity_poly.pdbx_seq_one_letter_code
_entity_poly.pdbx_strand_id
1 'polypeptide(L)'
;LNGFSPVSFLAVAGIFAALGFFEVKTSLRTTWDTPMGKQHEEDMSLIWKYGVAGDYNFDPLNLYASIGDNANARKGLRDVEIGHGRMAMLGITYFAAWEAITAHPITENSIFFSPNPVLPALVAAYAAFRTLYEVKPSDQYLVRLEKTSEGDAIVERLKMEAGNAAEANKDLAIIAGNLADKSIDLAKDAKKTYDNLGDNYLEFSTRNIKEGK
;
A
#
# COMPACT_ATOMS: atom_id res chain seq x y z
N LEU A 1 27.72 16.28 0.50
CA LEU A 1 27.64 15.87 -0.92
C LEU A 1 29.01 15.37 -1.40
N ASN A 2 29.34 14.10 -1.18
CA ASN A 2 30.59 13.49 -1.66
C ASN A 2 30.29 12.35 -2.65
N GLY A 3 29.50 12.62 -3.70
CA GLY A 3 29.08 11.58 -4.65
C GLY A 3 29.05 12.01 -6.13
N PHE A 4 29.30 13.29 -6.43
CA PHE A 4 29.19 13.82 -7.78
C PHE A 4 30.59 14.09 -8.36
N SER A 5 31.19 13.04 -8.93
CA SER A 5 32.41 13.17 -9.71
C SER A 5 32.09 13.65 -11.14
N PRO A 6 33.07 14.20 -11.89
CA PRO A 6 32.86 14.53 -13.31
C PRO A 6 32.36 13.33 -14.14
N VAL A 7 32.78 12.11 -13.77
CA VAL A 7 32.31 10.87 -14.41
C VAL A 7 30.85 10.59 -14.05
N SER A 8 30.47 10.76 -12.78
CA SER A 8 29.08 10.63 -12.33
C SER A 8 28.17 11.64 -13.04
N PHE A 9 28.64 12.87 -13.23
CA PHE A 9 27.92 13.90 -13.98
C PHE A 9 27.69 13.50 -15.44
N LEU A 10 28.74 13.03 -16.14
CA LEU A 10 28.60 12.59 -17.53
C LEU A 10 27.68 11.39 -17.67
N ALA A 11 27.72 10.45 -16.72
CA ALA A 11 26.81 9.30 -16.70
C ALA A 11 25.35 9.75 -16.53
N VAL A 12 25.08 10.62 -15.55
CA VAL A 12 23.74 11.17 -15.31
C VAL A 12 23.25 11.97 -16.51
N ALA A 13 24.09 12.84 -17.07
CA ALA A 13 23.77 13.61 -18.27
C ALA A 13 23.48 12.69 -19.47
N GLY A 14 24.26 11.62 -19.64
CA GLY A 14 24.04 10.62 -20.68
C GLY A 14 22.70 9.89 -20.54
N ILE A 15 22.32 9.51 -19.31
CA ILE A 15 21.03 8.89 -19.02
C ILE A 15 19.88 9.85 -19.34
N PHE A 16 19.95 11.09 -18.87
CA PHE A 16 18.91 12.09 -19.18
C PHE A 16 18.82 12.41 -20.67
N ALA A 17 19.96 12.47 -21.38
CA ALA A 17 19.96 12.65 -22.83
C ALA A 17 19.30 11.47 -23.55
N ALA A 18 19.55 10.23 -23.11
CA ALA A 18 18.92 9.04 -23.66
C ALA A 18 17.41 9.00 -23.40
N LEU A 19 16.98 9.31 -22.17
CA LEU A 19 15.57 9.40 -21.81
C LEU A 19 14.85 10.51 -22.60
N GLY A 20 15.45 11.70 -22.70
CA GLY A 20 14.91 12.80 -23.48
C GLY A 20 14.80 12.46 -24.97
N PHE A 21 15.81 11.79 -25.54
CA PHE A 21 15.74 11.31 -26.93
C PHE A 21 14.62 10.29 -27.13
N PHE A 22 14.43 9.38 -26.17
CA PHE A 22 13.34 8.41 -26.21
C PHE A 22 11.97 9.09 -26.13
N GLU A 23 11.77 10.03 -25.20
CA GLU A 23 10.54 10.80 -25.04
C GLU A 23 10.19 11.61 -26.29
N VAL A 24 11.17 12.26 -26.92
CA VAL A 24 10.94 12.99 -28.19
C VAL A 24 10.46 12.06 -29.29
N LYS A 25 11.01 10.84 -29.37
CA LYS A 25 10.58 9.85 -30.37
C LYS A 25 9.20 9.26 -30.08
N THR A 26 8.84 9.12 -28.81
CA THR A 26 7.59 8.44 -28.42
C THR A 26 6.40 9.38 -28.27
N SER A 27 6.63 10.63 -27.83
CA SER A 27 5.57 11.63 -27.58
C SER A 27 4.73 11.99 -28.81
N LEU A 28 5.31 11.95 -30.01
CA LEU A 28 4.63 12.28 -31.26
C LEU A 28 4.19 11.04 -32.06
N ARG A 29 4.34 9.84 -31.49
CA ARG A 29 4.02 8.59 -32.19
C ARG A 29 2.53 8.29 -32.10
N THR A 30 1.94 7.96 -33.24
CA THR A 30 0.62 7.34 -33.33
C THR A 30 0.76 5.81 -33.29
N THR A 31 -0.03 5.13 -32.45
CA THR A 31 0.07 3.68 -32.21
C THR A 31 -0.95 2.85 -32.98
N TRP A 32 -1.95 3.50 -33.56
CA TRP A 32 -3.10 2.92 -34.24
C TRP A 32 -2.80 2.01 -35.43
N ASP A 33 -1.73 2.29 -36.17
CA ASP A 33 -1.39 1.50 -37.36
C ASP A 33 -0.60 0.22 -37.02
N THR A 34 -0.17 0.09 -35.76
CA THR A 34 0.58 -1.06 -35.29
C THR A 34 -0.33 -2.27 -35.04
N PRO A 35 0.18 -3.51 -35.14
CA PRO A 35 -0.63 -4.71 -34.88
C PRO A 35 -1.31 -4.70 -33.50
N MET A 36 -0.57 -4.30 -32.45
CA MET A 36 -1.12 -4.15 -31.10
C MET A 36 -2.13 -3.02 -31.00
N GLY A 37 -1.86 -1.88 -31.66
CA GLY A 37 -2.79 -0.75 -31.70
C GLY A 37 -4.16 -1.11 -32.27
N LYS A 38 -4.20 -1.94 -33.32
CA LYS A 38 -5.46 -2.44 -33.89
C LYS A 38 -6.21 -3.37 -32.94
N GLN A 39 -5.49 -4.29 -32.29
CA GLN A 39 -6.06 -5.18 -31.27
C GLN A 39 -6.63 -4.38 -30.08
N HIS A 40 -5.94 -3.33 -29.67
CA HIS A 40 -6.38 -2.41 -28.62
C HIS A 40 -7.58 -1.56 -29.02
N GLU A 41 -7.64 -1.10 -30.27
CA GLU A 41 -8.79 -0.40 -30.83
C GLU A 41 -10.03 -1.30 -30.84
N GLU A 42 -9.88 -2.56 -31.26
CA GLU A 42 -10.97 -3.56 -31.22
C GLU A 42 -11.46 -3.78 -29.78
N ASP A 43 -10.54 -3.99 -28.84
CA ASP A 43 -10.83 -4.22 -27.42
C ASP A 43 -11.53 -3.05 -26.72
N MET A 44 -11.27 -1.82 -27.18
CA MET A 44 -11.81 -0.60 -26.57
C MET A 44 -12.82 0.14 -27.44
N SER A 45 -13.25 -0.47 -28.54
CA SER A 45 -14.20 0.12 -29.50
C SER A 45 -15.48 0.69 -28.86
N LEU A 46 -15.92 0.14 -27.73
CA LEU A 46 -17.09 0.60 -26.98
C LEU A 46 -16.86 1.86 -26.11
N ILE A 47 -15.61 2.17 -25.77
CA ILE A 47 -15.24 3.22 -24.81
C ILE A 47 -14.44 4.33 -25.48
N TRP A 48 -13.48 3.97 -26.33
CA TRP A 48 -12.52 4.92 -26.90
C TRP A 48 -12.03 4.47 -28.28
N LYS A 49 -12.09 5.37 -29.26
CA LYS A 49 -11.71 5.09 -30.66
C LYS A 49 -10.20 4.89 -30.84
N TYR A 50 -9.37 5.52 -30.01
CA TYR A 50 -7.92 5.63 -30.22
C TYR A 50 -7.10 4.48 -29.61
N GLY A 51 -7.75 3.40 -29.16
CA GLY A 51 -7.08 2.30 -28.46
C GLY A 51 -6.55 2.72 -27.08
N VAL A 52 -5.61 1.94 -26.56
CA VAL A 52 -5.12 2.02 -25.17
C VAL A 52 -3.99 3.04 -25.04
N ALA A 53 -4.08 3.90 -24.02
CA ALA A 53 -2.97 4.79 -23.66
C ALA A 53 -1.79 3.98 -23.13
N GLY A 54 -0.57 4.30 -23.58
CA GLY A 54 0.65 3.60 -23.15
C GLY A 54 1.07 2.43 -24.05
N ASP A 55 0.47 2.27 -25.23
CA ASP A 55 0.90 1.26 -26.19
C ASP A 55 2.25 1.62 -26.83
N TYR A 56 3.27 0.78 -26.63
CA TYR A 56 4.58 0.93 -27.26
C TYR A 56 4.84 -0.04 -28.41
N ASN A 57 3.86 -0.86 -28.78
CA ASN A 57 4.00 -2.00 -29.70
C ASN A 57 5.23 -2.86 -29.32
N PHE A 58 5.44 -3.04 -28.01
CA PHE A 58 6.54 -3.78 -27.43
C PHE A 58 5.99 -4.89 -26.56
N ASP A 59 6.01 -6.11 -27.09
CA ASP A 59 5.76 -7.34 -26.33
C ASP A 59 6.47 -8.52 -27.01
N PRO A 60 7.81 -8.62 -26.89
CA PRO A 60 8.56 -9.70 -27.55
C PRO A 60 8.29 -11.09 -26.95
N LEU A 61 7.73 -11.15 -25.74
CA LEU A 61 7.43 -12.39 -25.02
C LEU A 61 5.95 -12.77 -25.08
N ASN A 62 5.11 -11.98 -25.76
CA ASN A 62 3.67 -12.15 -25.84
C ASN A 62 2.99 -12.30 -24.46
N LEU A 63 3.47 -11.55 -23.46
CA LEU A 63 2.93 -11.59 -22.10
C LEU A 63 1.52 -11.01 -22.02
N TYR A 64 1.14 -10.19 -23.00
CA TYR A 64 -0.19 -9.62 -23.06
C TYR A 64 -1.28 -10.68 -23.27
N ALA A 65 -0.95 -11.81 -23.90
CA ALA A 65 -1.83 -12.96 -24.07
C ALA A 65 -1.63 -14.07 -23.01
N SER A 66 -0.76 -13.88 -22.01
CA SER A 66 -0.30 -14.94 -21.10
C SER A 66 -1.40 -15.55 -20.23
N ILE A 67 -2.41 -14.76 -19.84
CA ILE A 67 -3.54 -15.20 -19.00
C ILE A 67 -4.75 -15.61 -19.87
N GLY A 68 -4.71 -15.31 -21.16
CA GLY A 68 -5.75 -15.60 -22.13
C GLY A 68 -5.86 -14.51 -23.19
N ASP A 69 -6.01 -14.90 -24.46
CA ASP A 69 -6.10 -13.96 -25.59
C ASP A 69 -7.54 -13.45 -25.82
N ASN A 70 -8.16 -12.92 -24.77
CA ASN A 70 -9.48 -12.30 -24.85
C ASN A 70 -9.46 -10.86 -24.29
N ALA A 71 -10.39 -10.03 -24.77
CA ALA A 71 -10.45 -8.61 -24.40
C ALA A 71 -10.56 -8.39 -22.87
N ASN A 72 -11.24 -9.31 -22.17
CA ASN A 72 -11.44 -9.26 -20.72
C ASN A 72 -10.15 -9.54 -19.93
N ALA A 73 -9.36 -10.55 -20.31
CA ALA A 73 -8.08 -10.85 -19.65
C ALA A 73 -7.06 -9.75 -19.91
N ARG A 74 -7.01 -9.23 -21.15
CA ARG A 74 -6.15 -8.10 -21.54
C ARG A 74 -6.53 -6.82 -20.81
N LYS A 75 -7.82 -6.61 -20.51
CA LYS A 75 -8.28 -5.54 -19.59
C LYS A 75 -7.79 -5.77 -18.16
N GLY A 76 -7.92 -6.98 -17.63
CA GLY A 76 -7.45 -7.32 -16.29
C GLY A 76 -5.95 -7.05 -16.10
N LEU A 77 -5.12 -7.39 -17.09
CA LEU A 77 -3.69 -7.08 -17.06
C LEU A 77 -3.39 -5.57 -16.99
N ARG A 78 -4.12 -4.75 -17.75
CA ARG A 78 -3.99 -3.28 -17.71
C ARG A 78 -4.42 -2.71 -16.37
N ASP A 79 -5.49 -3.23 -15.79
CA ASP A 79 -5.96 -2.79 -14.46
C ASP A 79 -4.91 -3.11 -13.38
N VAL A 80 -4.26 -4.27 -13.48
CA VAL A 80 -3.13 -4.66 -12.62
C VAL A 80 -1.92 -3.74 -12.81
N GLU A 81 -1.56 -3.42 -14.05
CA GLU A 81 -0.46 -2.49 -14.36
C GLU A 81 -0.69 -1.11 -13.73
N ILE A 82 -1.87 -0.52 -13.92
CA ILE A 82 -2.23 0.78 -13.36
C ILE A 82 -2.28 0.74 -11.83
N GLY A 83 -2.81 -0.35 -11.25
CA GLY A 83 -2.84 -0.54 -9.80
C GLY A 83 -1.44 -0.52 -9.18
N HIS A 84 -0.51 -1.30 -9.76
CA HIS A 84 0.88 -1.31 -9.30
C HIS A 84 1.59 0.02 -9.58
N GLY A 85 1.31 0.68 -10.70
CA GLY A 85 1.86 2.00 -11.01
C GLY A 85 1.50 3.06 -9.97
N ARG A 86 0.23 3.11 -9.54
CA ARG A 86 -0.22 4.04 -8.47
C ARG A 86 0.47 3.76 -7.14
N MET A 87 0.58 2.48 -6.77
CA MET A 87 1.27 2.08 -5.55
C MET A 87 2.77 2.41 -5.61
N ALA A 88 3.41 2.26 -6.78
CA ALA A 88 4.80 2.61 -6.98
C ALA A 88 5.04 4.13 -6.85
N MET A 89 4.15 4.98 -7.38
CA MET A 89 4.23 6.43 -7.20
C MET A 89 4.17 6.85 -5.73
N LEU A 90 3.30 6.22 -4.95
CA LEU A 90 3.23 6.46 -3.50
C LEU A 90 4.48 5.92 -2.79
N GLY A 91 4.95 4.74 -3.17
CA GLY A 91 6.15 4.11 -2.60
C GLY A 91 7.40 4.94 -2.79
N ILE A 92 7.67 5.44 -4.00
CA ILE A 92 8.85 6.27 -4.27
C ILE A 92 8.78 7.63 -3.56
N THR A 93 7.58 8.21 -3.46
CA THR A 93 7.36 9.46 -2.71
C THR A 93 7.65 9.26 -1.22
N TYR A 94 7.21 8.13 -0.66
CA TYR A 94 7.52 7.75 0.71
C TYR A 94 9.02 7.55 0.91
N PHE A 95 9.71 6.85 0.01
CA PHE A 95 11.17 6.66 0.09
C PHE A 95 11.90 8.00 0.09
N ALA A 96 11.56 8.90 -0.84
CA ALA A 96 12.17 10.23 -0.90
C ALA A 96 11.89 11.06 0.36
N ALA A 97 10.66 11.04 0.88
CA ALA A 97 10.31 11.74 2.12
C ALA A 97 11.04 11.16 3.35
N TRP A 98 11.13 9.84 3.44
CA TRP A 98 11.82 9.15 4.53
C TRP A 98 13.33 9.44 4.53
N GLU A 99 13.98 9.35 3.36
CA GLU A 99 15.40 9.64 3.22
C GLU A 99 15.69 11.13 3.48
N ALA A 100 14.78 12.03 3.10
CA ALA A 100 14.93 13.46 3.40
C ALA A 100 14.83 13.77 4.91
N ILE A 101 13.95 13.08 5.65
CA ILE A 101 13.78 13.30 7.10
C ILE A 101 14.90 12.63 7.89
N THR A 102 15.26 11.40 7.54
CA THR A 102 16.19 10.59 8.33
C THR A 102 17.64 10.73 7.91
N ALA A 103 17.91 11.24 6.70
CA ALA A 103 19.24 11.31 6.08
C ALA A 103 19.97 9.95 5.99
N HIS A 104 19.25 8.85 6.17
CA HIS A 104 19.76 7.49 6.01
C HIS A 104 19.01 6.82 4.85
N PRO A 105 19.70 6.02 4.02
CA PRO A 105 19.05 5.31 2.93
C PRO A 105 18.03 4.31 3.49
N ILE A 106 16.95 4.10 2.75
CA ILE A 106 15.87 3.20 3.18
C ILE A 106 16.36 1.76 3.46
N THR A 107 17.46 1.35 2.83
CA THR A 107 18.02 0.00 2.98
C THR A 107 18.72 -0.24 4.32
N GLU A 108 19.17 0.81 5.01
CA GLU A 108 19.98 0.66 6.24
C GLU A 108 19.14 0.62 7.51
N ASN A 109 18.03 1.39 7.55
CA ASN A 109 17.17 1.52 8.74
C ASN A 109 15.79 0.86 8.56
N SER A 110 15.68 -0.12 7.67
CA SER A 110 14.41 -0.78 7.38
C SER A 110 14.28 -2.11 8.09
N ILE A 111 13.11 -2.27 8.70
CA ILE A 111 12.63 -3.52 9.28
C ILE A 111 12.61 -4.63 8.20
N PHE A 112 12.56 -4.30 6.90
CA PHE A 112 12.51 -5.28 5.82
C PHE A 112 13.87 -5.85 5.37
N PHE A 113 14.98 -5.15 5.59
CA PHE A 113 16.31 -5.55 5.04
C PHE A 113 17.30 -6.04 6.09
N SER A 114 16.92 -6.04 7.37
CA SER A 114 17.70 -6.61 8.47
C SER A 114 16.89 -7.71 9.19
N PRO A 115 17.48 -8.86 9.53
CA PRO A 115 16.81 -9.84 10.37
C PRO A 115 16.46 -9.22 11.72
N ASN A 116 15.17 -9.03 11.98
CA ASN A 116 14.66 -8.53 13.25
C ASN A 116 13.46 -9.35 13.72
N PRO A 117 13.20 -9.42 15.04
CA PRO A 117 12.04 -10.10 15.58
C PRO A 117 10.72 -9.34 15.36
N VAL A 118 10.79 -8.07 14.94
CA VAL A 118 9.62 -7.19 14.80
C VAL A 118 8.74 -7.61 13.64
N LEU A 119 9.31 -7.96 12.49
CA LEU A 119 8.57 -8.48 11.33
C LEU A 119 7.78 -9.77 11.61
N PRO A 120 8.40 -10.86 12.10
CA PRO A 120 7.66 -12.08 12.40
C PRO A 120 6.64 -11.85 13.52
N ALA A 121 6.93 -11.00 14.51
CA ALA A 121 5.95 -10.62 15.53
C ALA A 121 4.76 -9.84 14.94
N LEU A 122 4.99 -8.89 14.02
CA LEU A 122 3.93 -8.16 13.32
C LEU A 122 3.09 -9.08 12.44
N VAL A 123 3.71 -10.02 11.73
CA VAL A 123 3.00 -11.03 10.91
C VAL A 123 2.14 -11.92 11.81
N ALA A 124 2.68 -12.40 12.93
CA ALA A 124 1.93 -13.20 13.90
C ALA A 124 0.77 -12.40 14.51
N ALA A 125 1.01 -11.13 14.88
CA ALA A 125 -0.02 -10.24 15.39
C ALA A 125 -1.11 -9.95 14.35
N TYR A 126 -0.75 -9.74 13.09
CA TYR A 126 -1.71 -9.55 12.00
C TYR A 126 -2.52 -10.82 11.72
N ALA A 127 -1.88 -11.99 11.72
CA ALA A 127 -2.56 -13.27 11.56
C ALA A 127 -3.56 -13.51 12.71
N ALA A 128 -3.13 -13.29 13.96
CA ALA A 128 -3.99 -13.39 15.14
C ALA A 128 -5.12 -12.35 15.11
N PHE A 129 -4.83 -11.11 14.69
CA PHE A 129 -5.83 -10.07 14.54
C PHE A 129 -6.90 -10.49 13.52
N ARG A 130 -6.49 -11.06 12.37
CA ARG A 130 -7.41 -11.53 11.33
C ARG A 130 -8.28 -12.72 11.78
N THR A 131 -7.79 -13.59 12.66
CA THR A 131 -8.62 -14.68 13.22
C THR A 131 -9.62 -14.17 14.25
N LEU A 132 -9.34 -13.03 14.88
CA LEU A 132 -10.21 -12.45 15.90
C LEU A 132 -11.21 -11.44 15.33
N TYR A 133 -10.83 -10.68 14.30
CA TYR A 133 -11.59 -9.56 13.76
C TYR A 133 -11.72 -9.64 12.24
N GLU A 134 -12.94 -9.40 11.77
CA GLU A 134 -13.26 -9.21 10.35
C GLU A 134 -13.47 -7.73 10.03
N VAL A 135 -12.97 -7.32 8.88
CA VAL A 135 -13.22 -5.99 8.31
C VAL A 135 -14.43 -6.09 7.39
N LYS A 136 -15.54 -5.45 7.76
CA LYS A 136 -16.72 -5.32 6.89
C LYS A 136 -16.78 -3.92 6.26
N PRO A 137 -17.10 -3.81 4.97
CA PRO A 137 -17.38 -2.52 4.36
C PRO A 137 -18.66 -1.93 4.97
N SER A 138 -18.66 -0.62 5.27
CA SER A 138 -19.80 0.09 5.83
C SER A 138 -20.01 1.41 5.09
N ASP A 139 -21.26 1.76 4.79
CA ASP A 139 -21.61 3.00 4.09
C ASP A 139 -21.37 4.28 4.94
N GLN A 140 -21.17 4.14 6.27
CA GLN A 140 -21.01 5.26 7.21
C GLN A 140 -19.61 5.38 7.82
N TYR A 141 -18.80 4.32 7.81
CA TYR A 141 -17.47 4.30 8.43
C TYR A 141 -16.44 3.73 7.47
N LEU A 142 -15.23 4.32 7.44
CA LEU A 142 -14.13 3.89 6.56
C LEU A 142 -13.74 2.42 6.77
N VAL A 143 -13.80 1.92 8.02
CA VAL A 143 -13.49 0.53 8.39
C VAL A 143 -14.37 0.14 9.58
N ARG A 144 -15.11 -0.98 9.49
CA ARG A 144 -15.84 -1.56 10.63
C ARG A 144 -15.19 -2.88 11.03
N LEU A 145 -14.66 -2.93 12.26
CA LEU A 145 -14.11 -4.13 12.87
C LEU A 145 -15.20 -4.82 13.68
N GLU A 146 -15.60 -6.02 13.26
CA GLU A 146 -16.47 -6.90 14.04
C GLU A 146 -15.68 -8.13 14.47
N LYS A 147 -15.95 -8.63 15.68
CA LYS A 147 -15.35 -9.89 16.13
C LYS A 147 -15.99 -11.06 15.39
N THR A 148 -15.16 -11.99 14.94
CA THR A 148 -15.64 -13.23 14.33
C THR A 148 -16.23 -14.14 15.42
N SER A 149 -17.22 -14.95 15.09
CA SER A 149 -17.82 -15.93 16.03
C SER A 149 -16.77 -16.90 16.61
N GLU A 150 -15.80 -17.31 15.78
CA GLU A 150 -14.63 -18.08 16.21
C GLU A 150 -13.68 -17.25 17.08
N GLY A 151 -13.56 -15.96 16.80
CA GLY A 151 -12.72 -15.02 17.55
C GLY A 151 -13.18 -14.86 19.00
N ASP A 152 -14.48 -14.80 19.25
CA ASP A 152 -15.03 -14.72 20.62
C ASP A 152 -14.75 -16.00 21.42
N ALA A 153 -14.88 -17.18 20.81
CA ALA A 153 -14.56 -18.46 21.45
C ALA A 153 -13.06 -18.59 21.78
N ILE A 154 -12.18 -18.09 20.90
CA ILE A 154 -10.73 -18.04 21.14
C ILE A 154 -10.40 -17.09 22.29
N VAL A 155 -11.01 -15.89 22.31
CA VAL A 155 -10.82 -14.92 23.40
C VAL A 155 -11.31 -15.49 24.74
N GLU A 156 -12.43 -16.20 24.75
CA GLU A 156 -12.99 -16.82 25.95
C GLU A 156 -12.08 -17.95 26.48
N ARG A 157 -11.56 -18.82 25.60
CA ARG A 157 -10.59 -19.85 25.99
C ARG A 157 -9.31 -19.25 26.54
N LEU A 158 -8.77 -18.21 25.89
CA LEU A 158 -7.56 -17.53 26.36
C LEU A 158 -7.76 -16.86 27.72
N LYS A 159 -8.95 -16.30 28.00
CA LYS A 159 -9.28 -15.76 29.32
C LYS A 159 -9.32 -16.85 30.39
N MET A 160 -9.89 -18.02 30.09
CA MET A 160 -9.90 -19.15 31.02
C MET A 160 -8.49 -19.69 31.28
N GLU A 161 -7.67 -19.85 30.24
CA GLU A 161 -6.28 -20.31 30.37
C GLU A 161 -5.39 -19.29 31.09
N ALA A 162 -5.55 -17.99 30.80
CA ALA A 162 -4.84 -16.92 31.49
C ALA A 162 -5.26 -16.83 32.96
N GLY A 163 -6.54 -17.04 33.28
CA GLY A 163 -7.03 -17.15 34.66
C GLY A 163 -6.36 -18.29 35.41
N ASN A 164 -6.31 -19.48 34.82
CA ASN A 164 -5.66 -20.66 35.39
C ASN A 164 -4.13 -20.48 35.55
N ALA A 165 -3.47 -19.78 34.62
CA ALA A 165 -2.03 -19.52 34.67
C ALA A 165 -1.65 -18.40 35.66
N ALA A 166 -2.49 -17.36 35.79
CA ALA A 166 -2.30 -16.28 36.77
C ALA A 166 -2.48 -16.78 38.22
N GLU A 167 -3.32 -17.79 38.42
CA GLU A 167 -3.48 -18.46 39.71
C GLU A 167 -2.25 -19.31 40.08
N ALA A 168 -1.46 -19.75 39.08
CA ALA A 168 -0.28 -20.59 39.25
C ALA A 168 1.05 -19.82 39.50
N ASN A 169 1.17 -18.54 39.11
CA ASN A 169 2.40 -17.75 39.30
C ASN A 169 2.12 -16.26 39.62
N LYS A 170 2.28 -15.88 40.89
CA LYS A 170 2.05 -14.51 41.39
C LYS A 170 2.96 -13.45 40.75
N ASP A 171 4.20 -13.80 40.40
CA ASP A 171 5.16 -12.85 39.83
C ASP A 171 4.84 -12.49 38.37
N LEU A 172 4.31 -13.45 37.60
CA LEU A 172 3.81 -13.20 36.24
C LEU A 172 2.54 -12.36 36.25
N ALA A 173 1.68 -12.51 37.25
CA ALA A 173 0.46 -11.70 37.39
C ALA A 173 0.78 -10.21 37.61
N ILE A 174 1.86 -9.88 38.32
CA ILE A 174 2.31 -8.49 38.53
C ILE A 174 2.85 -7.89 37.23
N ILE A 175 3.66 -8.65 36.48
CA ILE A 175 4.20 -8.21 35.18
C ILE A 175 3.07 -8.06 34.14
N ALA A 176 2.13 -9.02 34.11
CA ALA A 176 0.96 -8.97 33.26
C ALA A 176 0.05 -7.79 33.60
N GLY A 177 -0.14 -7.47 34.89
CA GLY A 177 -0.86 -6.28 35.34
C GLY A 177 -0.21 -4.99 34.83
N ASN A 178 1.10 -4.83 35.02
CA ASN A 178 1.83 -3.66 34.53
C ASN A 178 1.81 -3.52 33.00
N LEU A 179 1.84 -4.64 32.28
CA LEU A 179 1.75 -4.64 30.82
C LEU A 179 0.32 -4.34 30.35
N ALA A 180 -0.70 -4.87 31.05
CA ALA A 180 -2.10 -4.59 30.80
C ALA A 180 -2.41 -3.10 30.99
N ASP A 181 -1.95 -2.50 32.09
CA ASP A 181 -2.13 -1.07 32.36
C ASP A 181 -1.48 -0.20 31.27
N LYS A 182 -0.24 -0.52 30.85
CA LYS A 182 0.41 0.15 29.73
C LYS A 182 -0.35 -0.01 28.41
N SER A 183 -0.91 -1.18 28.14
CA SER A 183 -1.69 -1.43 26.93
C SER A 183 -3.04 -0.70 26.94
N ILE A 184 -3.66 -0.55 28.12
CA ILE A 184 -4.90 0.20 28.33
C ILE A 184 -4.65 1.69 28.11
N ASP A 185 -3.54 2.23 28.62
CA ASP A 185 -3.20 3.64 28.43
C ASP A 185 -2.82 3.93 26.96
N LEU A 186 -2.10 3.03 26.30
CA LEU A 186 -1.85 3.11 24.86
C LEU A 186 -3.18 3.11 24.07
N ALA A 187 -4.13 2.24 24.44
CA ALA A 187 -5.44 2.17 23.78
C ALA A 187 -6.28 3.44 24.00
N LYS A 188 -6.20 4.06 25.19
CA LYS A 188 -6.86 5.35 25.46
C LYS A 188 -6.24 6.48 24.62
N ASP A 189 -4.92 6.53 24.50
CA ASP A 189 -4.23 7.53 23.67
C ASP A 189 -4.52 7.34 22.19
N ALA A 190 -4.54 6.09 21.71
CA ALA A 190 -4.93 5.75 20.34
C ALA A 190 -6.38 6.16 20.06
N LYS A 191 -7.31 5.88 20.99
CA LYS A 191 -8.70 6.30 20.89
C LYS A 191 -8.84 7.82 20.84
N LYS A 192 -8.15 8.54 21.72
CA LYS A 192 -8.15 10.01 21.72
C LYS A 192 -7.63 10.59 20.40
N THR A 193 -6.59 9.98 19.84
CA THR A 193 -6.04 10.37 18.54
C THR A 193 -7.04 10.13 17.41
N TYR A 194 -7.75 8.99 17.44
CA TYR A 194 -8.81 8.67 16.49
C TYR A 194 -10.00 9.63 16.58
N ASP A 195 -10.48 9.91 17.80
CA ASP A 195 -11.60 10.84 18.04
C ASP A 195 -11.25 12.25 17.52
N ASN A 196 -10.03 12.74 17.79
CA ASN A 196 -9.54 14.02 17.26
C ASN A 196 -9.47 14.06 15.72
N LEU A 197 -9.08 12.95 15.08
CA LEU A 197 -9.06 12.85 13.61
C LEU A 197 -10.46 12.89 13.02
N GLY A 198 -11.42 12.23 13.67
CA GLY A 198 -12.83 12.26 13.30
C GLY A 198 -13.42 13.67 13.39
N ASP A 199 -13.16 14.37 14.49
CA ASP A 199 -13.62 15.74 14.71
C ASP A 199 -13.02 16.71 13.68
N ASN A 200 -11.72 16.59 13.39
CA ASN A 200 -11.04 17.39 12.36
C ASN A 200 -11.62 17.14 10.95
N TYR A 201 -12.00 15.90 10.64
CA TYR A 201 -12.60 15.57 9.34
C TYR A 201 -14.02 16.14 9.21
N LEU A 202 -14.83 16.03 10.27
CA LEU A 202 -16.16 16.64 10.35
C LEU A 202 -16.08 18.17 10.25
N GLU A 203 -15.12 18.79 10.92
CA GLU A 203 -14.86 20.23 10.82
C GLU A 203 -14.47 20.64 9.40
N PHE A 204 -13.53 19.92 8.77
CA PHE A 204 -13.11 20.20 7.39
C PHE A 204 -14.26 20.05 6.39
N SER A 205 -15.05 18.98 6.50
CA SER A 205 -16.23 18.76 5.67
C SER A 205 -17.28 19.86 5.85
N THR A 206 -17.57 20.26 7.09
CA THR A 206 -18.56 21.30 7.38
C THR A 206 -18.07 22.72 7.04
N ARG A 207 -16.76 22.98 7.05
CA ARG A 207 -16.18 24.27 6.64
C ARG A 207 -16.28 24.50 5.14
N ASN A 208 -16.01 23.46 4.33
CA ASN A 208 -16.16 23.54 2.87
C ASN A 208 -17.62 23.74 2.44
N ILE A 209 -18.59 23.29 3.23
CA ILE A 209 -20.03 23.55 3.00
C ILE A 209 -20.42 25.00 3.34
N LYS A 210 -19.72 25.65 4.28
CA LYS A 210 -19.96 27.06 4.65
C LYS A 210 -19.25 28.07 3.74
N GLU A 211 -18.08 27.73 3.20
CA GLU A 211 -17.31 28.58 2.28
C GLU A 211 -17.76 28.44 0.80
N GLY A 212 -18.62 27.45 0.50
CA GLY A 212 -19.25 27.24 -0.82
C GLY A 212 -20.60 27.95 -1.01
N LYS A 213 -20.85 29.05 -0.31
CA LYS A 213 -21.97 29.98 -0.54
C LYS A 213 -21.46 31.39 -0.82
#